data_AF-A0A238UAG2-F1
#
_entry.id   AF-A0A238UAG2-F1
#
_cell.length_a   1.000
_cell.length_b   1.000
_cell.length_c   1.000
_cell.angle_alpha   90.00
_cell.angle_beta   90.00
_cell.angle_gamma   90.00
#
_symmetry.space_group_name_H-M   'P 1'
#
loop_
_entity.id
_entity.type
_entity.pdbx_description
1 polymer ?
#
loop_
_entity_poly.entity_id
_entity_poly.type
_entity_poly.pdbx_seq_one_letter_code
_entity_poly.pdbx_strand_id
1 'polypeptide(L)'
;MKGVLSKVFTTISIKGIVGNSKTDVYYKNNETSVLKILKLDIFNLHEKLPAWILKIPYELLNRMNRKKLLEQYKSEVIDMNSEDYTLHSYSEQTLDFFCVLEK
;
A
#
# COMPACT_ATOMS: atom_id res chain seq x y z
N MET A 1 9.19 -5.71 -11.80
CA MET A 1 8.70 -4.53 -12.54
C MET A 1 9.43 -4.34 -13.88
N LYS A 2 10.72 -3.94 -13.89
CA LYS A 2 11.47 -3.64 -15.13
C LYS A 2 11.40 -4.73 -16.21
N GLY A 3 11.59 -6.01 -15.84
CA GLY A 3 11.58 -7.12 -16.80
C GLY A 3 10.23 -7.43 -17.46
N VAL A 4 9.11 -6.96 -16.87
CA VAL A 4 7.79 -7.06 -17.51
C VAL A 4 7.60 -5.89 -18.49
N LEU A 5 7.97 -4.69 -18.05
CA LEU A 5 7.82 -3.46 -18.83
C LEU A 5 8.72 -3.46 -20.08
N SER A 6 9.93 -4.00 -19.99
CA SER A 6 10.89 -4.04 -21.10
C SER A 6 10.48 -4.93 -22.28
N LYS A 7 9.38 -5.69 -22.15
CA LYS A 7 8.82 -6.47 -23.26
C LYS A 7 7.99 -5.61 -24.22
N VAL A 8 7.58 -4.42 -23.78
CA VAL A 8 6.61 -3.57 -24.50
C VAL A 8 7.16 -2.17 -24.74
N PHE A 9 7.99 -1.65 -23.84
CA PHE A 9 8.49 -0.27 -23.88
C PHE A 9 10.00 -0.22 -24.07
N THR A 10 10.46 0.69 -24.93
CA THR A 10 11.89 0.87 -25.23
C THR A 10 12.58 1.74 -24.17
N THR A 11 11.91 2.80 -23.72
CA THR A 11 12.40 3.67 -22.64
C THR A 11 11.60 3.45 -21.38
N ILE A 12 12.30 3.10 -20.30
CA ILE A 12 11.70 2.81 -18.99
C ILE A 12 12.48 3.55 -17.91
N SER A 13 11.80 4.48 -17.24
CA SER A 13 12.27 5.11 -16.01
C SER A 13 11.40 4.65 -14.84
N ILE A 14 12.01 4.08 -13.81
CA ILE A 14 11.33 3.64 -12.60
C ILE A 14 11.92 4.41 -11.42
N LYS A 15 11.08 5.13 -10.71
CA LYS A 15 11.40 5.81 -9.44
C LYS A 15 10.52 5.24 -8.34
N GLY A 16 10.96 5.38 -7.09
CA GLY A 16 10.17 5.09 -5.91
C GLY A 16 9.48 6.36 -5.41
N ILE A 17 8.23 6.22 -5.00
CA ILE A 17 7.51 7.22 -4.23
C ILE A 17 7.85 7.00 -2.75
N VAL A 18 8.38 8.02 -2.11
CA VAL A 18 8.69 8.02 -0.68
C VAL A 18 7.84 9.10 -0.03
N GLY A 19 7.28 8.78 1.13
CA GLY A 19 6.49 9.72 1.92
C GLY A 19 7.34 10.46 2.96
N ASN A 20 6.73 11.41 3.65
CA ASN A 20 7.33 12.08 4.80
C ASN A 20 6.83 11.51 6.14
N SER A 21 7.27 12.11 7.25
CA SER A 21 6.91 11.69 8.61
C SER A 21 5.39 11.63 8.86
N LYS A 22 4.59 12.50 8.24
CA LYS A 22 3.12 12.44 8.36
C LYS A 22 2.58 11.17 7.71
N THR A 23 3.01 10.90 6.48
CA THR A 23 2.59 9.71 5.74
C THR A 23 3.07 8.41 6.42
N ASP A 24 4.27 8.42 7.01
CA ASP A 24 4.83 7.26 7.72
C ASP A 24 3.95 6.84 8.90
N VAL A 25 3.44 7.81 9.66
CA VAL A 25 2.49 7.55 10.77
C VAL A 25 1.24 6.86 10.23
N TYR A 26 0.69 7.36 9.12
CA TYR A 26 -0.47 6.74 8.49
C TYR A 26 -0.19 5.29 8.04
N TYR A 27 0.91 5.05 7.32
CA TYR A 27 1.26 3.71 6.84
C TYR A 27 1.53 2.73 7.98
N LYS A 28 2.26 3.16 9.02
CA LYS A 28 2.56 2.34 10.20
C LYS A 28 1.29 1.96 10.99
N ASN A 29 0.35 2.89 11.11
CA ASN A 29 -0.93 2.63 11.78
C ASN A 29 -1.80 1.67 10.97
N ASN A 30 -1.83 1.83 9.65
CA ASN A 30 -2.51 0.90 8.76
C ASN A 30 -1.90 -0.51 8.84
N GLU A 31 -0.57 -0.63 8.77
CA GLU A 31 0.16 -1.88 8.93
C GLU A 31 -0.18 -2.56 10.26
N THR A 32 -0.13 -1.82 11.37
CA THR A 32 -0.46 -2.34 12.70
C THR A 32 -1.90 -2.87 12.77
N SER A 33 -2.84 -2.19 12.12
CA SER A 33 -4.24 -2.62 12.07
C SER A 33 -4.41 -3.90 11.25
N VAL A 34 -3.76 -3.97 10.08
CA VAL A 34 -3.75 -5.18 9.25
C VAL A 34 -3.12 -6.35 10.00
N LEU A 35 -1.99 -6.14 10.69
CA LEU A 35 -1.34 -7.17 11.50
C LEU A 35 -2.23 -7.67 12.64
N LYS A 36 -3.04 -6.80 13.27
CA LYS A 36 -4.02 -7.23 14.29
C LYS A 36 -5.09 -8.15 13.70
N ILE A 37 -5.57 -7.85 12.49
CA ILE A 37 -6.54 -8.68 11.78
C ILE A 37 -5.91 -10.02 11.39
N LEU A 38 -4.69 -10.00 10.84
CA LEU A 38 -3.95 -11.22 10.49
C LEU A 38 -3.67 -12.10 11.71
N LYS A 39 -3.41 -11.52 12.89
CA LYS A 39 -3.26 -12.29 14.14
C LYS A 39 -4.51 -13.07 14.54
N LEU A 40 -5.71 -12.66 14.11
CA LEU A 40 -6.94 -13.41 14.34
C LEU A 40 -7.06 -14.63 13.41
N ASP A 41 -6.30 -14.65 12.32
CA ASP A 41 -6.21 -15.79 11.40
C ASP A 41 -5.25 -16.86 11.95
N ILE A 42 -5.60 -17.44 13.10
CA ILE A 42 -4.79 -18.43 13.85
C ILE A 42 -4.40 -19.64 12.99
N PHE A 43 -5.24 -19.98 12.01
CA PHE A 43 -5.02 -21.12 11.12
C PHE A 43 -4.19 -20.78 9.87
N ASN A 44 -3.77 -19.52 9.70
CA ASN A 44 -3.15 -18.99 8.48
C ASN A 44 -3.98 -19.34 7.24
N LEU A 45 -5.30 -19.14 7.32
CA LEU A 45 -6.22 -19.37 6.21
C LEU A 45 -5.82 -18.53 4.99
N HIS A 46 -5.25 -17.35 5.19
CA HIS A 46 -4.71 -16.51 4.10
C HIS A 46 -3.63 -17.18 3.25
N GLU A 47 -2.84 -18.09 3.83
CA GLU A 47 -1.79 -18.83 3.10
C GLU A 47 -2.31 -20.15 2.51
N LYS A 48 -3.39 -20.70 3.09
CA LYS A 48 -3.85 -22.07 2.81
C LYS A 48 -5.07 -22.14 1.91
N LEU A 49 -5.94 -21.13 1.93
CA LEU A 49 -7.18 -21.12 1.17
C LEU A 49 -7.01 -20.36 -0.16
N PRO A 50 -7.63 -20.85 -1.24
CA PRO A 50 -7.77 -20.08 -2.47
C PRO A 50 -8.37 -18.68 -2.22
N ALA A 51 -7.83 -17.67 -2.88
CA ALA A 51 -8.19 -16.26 -2.67
C ALA A 51 -9.70 -15.96 -2.82
N TRP A 52 -10.42 -16.74 -3.63
CA TRP A 52 -11.86 -16.53 -3.83
C TRP A 52 -12.71 -16.82 -2.57
N ILE A 53 -12.26 -17.72 -1.69
CA ILE A 53 -12.93 -18.02 -0.41
C ILE A 53 -12.76 -16.84 0.55
N LEU A 54 -11.56 -16.25 0.52
CA LEU A 54 -11.14 -15.19 1.44
C LEU A 54 -11.59 -13.81 0.99
N LYS A 55 -11.96 -13.64 -0.28
CA LYS A 55 -12.25 -12.34 -0.88
C LYS A 55 -13.29 -11.55 -0.08
N ILE A 56 -14.46 -12.13 0.15
CA ILE A 56 -15.57 -11.47 0.84
C ILE A 56 -15.21 -11.07 2.29
N PRO A 57 -14.72 -11.99 3.15
CA PRO A 57 -14.41 -11.63 4.53
C PRO A 57 -13.27 -10.60 4.62
N TYR A 58 -12.21 -10.74 3.83
CA TYR A 58 -11.10 -9.78 3.85
C TYR A 58 -11.49 -8.43 3.26
N GLU A 59 -12.31 -8.36 2.22
CA GLU A 59 -12.81 -7.08 1.69
C GLU A 59 -13.64 -6.33 2.74
N LEU A 60 -14.49 -7.03 3.51
CA LEU A 60 -15.26 -6.43 4.60
C LEU A 60 -14.33 -5.88 5.69
N LEU A 61 -13.37 -6.69 6.15
CA LEU A 61 -12.41 -6.29 7.17
C LEU A 61 -11.55 -5.10 6.71
N ASN A 62 -11.09 -5.11 5.47
CA ASN A 62 -10.34 -4.00 4.86
C ASN A 62 -11.18 -2.73 4.77
N ARG A 63 -12.46 -2.84 4.41
CA ARG A 63 -13.38 -1.71 4.32
C ARG A 63 -13.67 -1.12 5.70
N MET A 64 -13.87 -1.96 6.71
CA MET A 64 -14.01 -1.51 8.10
C MET A 64 -12.74 -0.82 8.60
N ASN A 65 -11.57 -1.40 8.31
CA ASN A 65 -10.28 -0.81 8.67
C ASN A 65 -10.12 0.58 8.06
N ARG A 66 -10.36 0.74 6.75
CA ARG A 66 -10.29 2.06 6.08
C ARG A 66 -11.24 3.08 6.70
N LYS A 67 -12.48 2.68 7.01
CA LYS A 67 -13.45 3.58 7.64
C LYS A 67 -12.96 4.03 9.03
N LYS A 68 -12.45 3.09 9.84
CA LYS A 68 -11.91 3.38 11.16
C LYS A 68 -10.69 4.31 11.10
N LEU A 69 -9.77 4.07 10.16
CA LEU A 69 -8.62 4.95 9.93
C LEU A 69 -9.08 6.35 9.54
N LEU A 70 -10.04 6.47 8.62
CA LEU A 70 -10.59 7.77 8.23
C LEU A 70 -11.24 8.51 9.42
N GLU A 71 -12.02 7.82 10.25
CA GLU A 71 -12.66 8.42 11.43
C GLU A 71 -11.64 8.82 12.50
N GLN A 72 -10.60 8.01 12.72
CA GLN A 72 -9.57 8.27 13.72
C GLN A 72 -8.63 9.42 13.34
N TYR A 73 -8.33 9.56 12.05
CA TYR A 73 -7.37 10.55 11.55
C TYR A 73 -8.04 11.62 10.69
N LYS A 74 -9.32 11.89 10.91
CA LYS A 74 -10.11 12.87 10.15
C LYS A 74 -9.48 14.27 10.14
N SER A 75 -8.64 14.63 11.11
CA SER A 75 -7.89 15.90 11.13
C SER A 75 -6.50 15.84 10.49
N GLU A 76 -5.88 14.65 10.38
CA GLU A 76 -4.49 14.46 9.91
C GLU A 76 -4.40 13.87 8.49
N VAL A 77 -5.32 12.98 8.11
CA VAL A 77 -5.43 12.40 6.76
C VAL A 77 -6.01 13.40 5.75
N ILE A 78 -6.78 14.40 6.23
CA ILE A 78 -7.27 15.50 5.38
C ILE A 78 -6.12 16.45 4.98
N ASP A 79 -4.98 16.43 5.68
CA ASP A 79 -3.84 17.31 5.43
C ASP A 79 -2.72 16.67 4.57
N MET A 80 -2.88 15.41 4.14
CA MET A 80 -1.93 14.78 3.22
C MET A 80 -2.16 15.24 1.78
N ASN A 81 -1.16 15.87 1.20
CA ASN A 81 -1.15 16.40 -0.16
C ASN A 81 -0.07 15.72 -1.01
N SER A 82 -0.09 15.97 -2.32
CA SER A 82 0.94 15.46 -3.24
C SER A 82 2.35 15.92 -2.88
N GLU A 83 2.48 17.05 -2.18
CA GLU A 83 3.76 17.60 -1.72
C GLU A 83 4.40 16.80 -0.58
N ASP A 84 3.62 15.95 0.12
CA ASP A 84 4.13 15.05 1.15
C ASP A 84 4.84 13.82 0.55
N TYR A 85 4.86 13.70 -0.78
CA TYR A 85 5.47 12.59 -1.51
C TYR A 85 6.59 13.08 -2.43
N THR A 86 7.72 12.40 -2.38
CA THR A 86 8.90 12.70 -3.19
C THR A 86 9.33 11.50 -4.02
N LEU A 87 9.98 11.78 -5.15
CA LEU A 87 10.53 10.76 -6.03
C LEU A 87 12.00 10.51 -5.71
N HIS A 88 12.33 9.26 -5.39
CA HIS A 88 13.69 8.81 -5.12
C HIS A 88 14.05 7.59 -5.95
N SER A 89 15.31 7.18 -5.91
CA SER A 89 15.68 5.82 -6.31
C SER A 89 14.89 4.82 -5.46
N TYR A 90 14.29 3.82 -6.09
CA TYR A 90 13.48 2.84 -5.36
C TYR A 90 14.35 2.06 -4.36
N SER A 91 13.76 1.74 -3.21
CA SER A 91 14.38 1.06 -2.07
C SER A 91 13.30 0.30 -1.28
N GLU A 92 13.68 -0.33 -0.17
CA GLU A 92 12.72 -0.98 0.75
C GLU A 92 11.70 0.01 1.35
N GLN A 93 12.02 1.30 1.38
CA GLN A 93 11.14 2.36 1.90
C GLN A 93 10.17 2.90 0.84
N THR A 94 10.21 2.36 -0.37
CA THR A 94 9.34 2.79 -1.46
C THR A 94 7.91 2.36 -1.19
N LEU A 95 7.00 3.35 -1.14
CA LEU A 95 5.57 3.12 -0.96
C LEU A 95 4.93 2.58 -2.23
N ASP A 96 5.29 3.15 -3.38
CA ASP A 96 4.83 2.72 -4.70
C ASP A 96 5.84 3.10 -5.80
N PHE A 97 5.69 2.53 -6.99
CA PHE A 97 6.54 2.82 -8.13
C PHE A 97 5.95 3.92 -9.02
N PHE A 98 6.75 4.94 -9.28
CA PHE A 98 6.47 5.93 -10.33
C PHE A 98 7.21 5.54 -11.60
N CYS A 99 6.47 5.05 -12.59
CA CYS A 99 7.01 4.58 -13.86
C CYS A 99 6.70 5.57 -14.99
N VAL A 100 7.74 6.02 -15.71
CA VAL A 100 7.60 6.75 -16.98
C VAL A 100 8.03 5.81 -18.11
N LEU A 101 7.12 5.59 -19.06
CA LEU A 101 7.25 4.60 -20.11
C LEU A 101 7.06 5.28 -21.47
N GLU A 102 7.96 5.00 -22.41
CA GLU A 102 7.86 5.43 -23.81
C GLU A 102 7.92 4.20 -24.72
N LYS A 103 7.15 4.23 -25.80
CA LYS A 103 7.03 3.11 -26.72
C LYS A 103 8.14 3.12 -27.75
#